data_AF-A9NJ76-F1
#
_entry.id   AF-A9NJ76-F1
#
_cell.length_a   1.000
_cell.length_b   1.000
_cell.length_c   1.000
_cell.angle_alpha   90.00
_cell.angle_beta   90.00
_cell.angle_gamma   90.00
#
_symmetry.space_group_name_H-M   'P 1'
#
loop_
_entity.id
_entity.type
_entity.pdbx_description
1 polymer ?
#
loop_
_entity_poly.entity_id
_entity_poly.type
_entity_poly.pdbx_seq_one_letter_code
_entity_poly.pdbx_strand_id
1 'polypeptide(L)'
;LMFKTRPEDFRDLSFPKLVMITDYLLLFRVYGLESLKDLFPNLTVIRGSRLFFNYALVVFEMVHLKELGLYSLMNITRGSVRIEKNNELCYLATIDWSRILDSVEDNYIVLNKDDNEECGDICPGTAKGKTNCPATVINGQFVERCWTHGHCQKVCPTVCKSHGCTADGLCCHSECLGNCSEPDDPTKCGVLF
;
A
#
# COMPACT_ATOMS: atom_id res chain seq x y z
N LEU A 1 2.10 8.61 22.32
CA LEU A 1 2.07 7.12 22.35
C LEU A 1 0.65 6.68 22.70
N MET A 2 0.02 5.85 21.87
CA MET A 2 -1.38 5.41 22.04
C MET A 2 -1.42 3.99 22.64
N PHE A 3 -1.17 3.88 23.96
CA PHE A 3 -1.11 2.60 24.67
C PHE A 3 -2.46 2.11 25.22
N LYS A 4 -3.51 2.94 25.14
CA LYS A 4 -4.83 2.65 25.72
C LYS A 4 -5.94 2.48 24.69
N THR A 5 -5.60 2.58 23.41
CA THR A 5 -6.56 2.46 22.32
C THR A 5 -6.92 0.99 22.08
N ARG A 6 -8.18 0.75 21.75
CA ARG A 6 -8.77 -0.56 21.46
C ARG A 6 -9.31 -0.58 20.03
N PRO A 7 -9.60 -1.76 19.44
CA PRO A 7 -10.17 -1.84 18.10
C PRO A 7 -11.43 -1.00 17.92
N GLU A 8 -12.27 -0.87 18.95
CA GLU A 8 -13.49 -0.05 18.88
C GLU A 8 -13.21 1.43 18.61
N ASP A 9 -12.07 1.96 19.08
CA ASP A 9 -11.71 3.37 18.91
C ASP A 9 -11.39 3.73 17.46
N PHE A 10 -11.15 2.73 16.60
CA PHE A 10 -10.81 2.91 15.18
C PHE A 10 -11.92 2.52 14.21
N ARG A 11 -12.99 1.85 14.67
CA ARG A 11 -14.04 1.31 13.77
C ARG A 11 -14.72 2.37 12.91
N ASP A 12 -14.92 3.57 13.46
CA ASP A 12 -15.59 4.68 12.78
C ASP A 12 -14.63 5.83 12.43
N LEU A 13 -13.31 5.60 12.52
CA LEU A 13 -12.30 6.61 12.23
C LEU A 13 -11.78 6.47 10.79
N SER A 14 -12.08 7.46 9.96
CA SER A 14 -11.68 7.47 8.55
C SER A 14 -11.27 8.86 8.07
N PHE A 15 -10.20 8.93 7.29
CA PHE A 15 -9.71 10.14 6.63
C PHE A 15 -9.71 9.98 5.11
N PRO A 16 -10.87 9.83 4.45
CA PRO A 16 -10.95 9.51 3.02
C PRO A 16 -10.53 10.67 2.11
N LYS A 17 -10.39 11.89 2.65
CA LYS A 17 -9.89 13.04 1.89
C LYS A 17 -8.36 13.08 1.80
N LEU A 18 -7.65 12.26 2.57
CA LEU A 18 -6.20 12.20 2.52
C LEU A 18 -5.76 11.42 1.28
N VAL A 19 -5.18 12.14 0.31
CA VAL A 19 -4.71 11.55 -0.95
C VAL A 19 -3.18 11.53 -1.05
N MET A 20 -2.49 12.46 -0.39
CA MET A 20 -1.04 12.58 -0.47
C MET A 20 -0.44 12.93 0.88
N ILE A 21 0.73 12.35 1.16
CA ILE A 21 1.68 12.82 2.19
C ILE A 21 2.93 13.32 1.48
N THR A 22 3.39 14.54 1.79
CA THR A 22 4.58 15.13 1.13
C THR A 22 5.90 14.57 1.68
N ASP A 23 5.95 14.28 2.98
CA ASP A 23 7.16 13.79 3.64
C ASP A 23 7.10 12.27 3.80
N TYR A 24 6.80 11.77 5.00
CA TYR A 24 6.77 10.35 5.32
C TYR A 24 5.57 10.01 6.23
N LEU A 25 5.18 8.73 6.22
CA LEU A 25 4.21 8.17 7.15
C LEU A 25 4.94 7.27 8.15
N LEU A 26 4.81 7.56 9.45
CA LEU A 26 5.37 6.76 10.54
C LEU A 26 4.28 6.32 11.50
N LEU A 27 4.18 5.01 11.68
CA LEU A 27 3.28 4.36 12.63
C LEU A 27 4.14 3.58 13.65
N PHE A 28 3.98 3.93 14.92
CA PHE A 28 4.75 3.34 16.01
C PHE A 28 3.89 3.12 17.25
N ARG A 29 3.81 1.87 17.71
CA ARG A 29 3.12 1.47 18.95
C ARG A 29 1.71 2.07 19.10
N VAL A 30 0.90 1.95 18.05
CA VAL A 30 -0.54 2.26 18.11
C VAL A 30 -1.29 0.95 18.37
N TYR A 31 -1.87 0.84 19.57
CA TYR A 31 -2.56 -0.38 19.99
C TYR A 31 -3.98 -0.39 19.45
N GLY A 32 -4.49 -1.57 19.10
CA GLY A 32 -5.87 -1.76 18.68
C GLY A 32 -6.15 -1.44 17.20
N LEU A 33 -5.21 -0.81 16.49
CA LEU A 33 -5.34 -0.58 15.06
C LEU A 33 -5.01 -1.87 14.28
N GLU A 34 -6.00 -2.43 13.59
CA GLU A 34 -5.85 -3.73 12.90
C GLU A 34 -5.57 -3.60 11.39
N SER A 35 -5.97 -2.49 10.76
CA SER A 35 -5.78 -2.24 9.32
C SER A 35 -5.82 -0.73 9.05
N LEU A 36 -5.10 -0.26 8.02
CA LEU A 36 -5.18 1.14 7.57
C LEU A 36 -6.24 1.35 6.47
N LYS A 37 -6.92 0.30 6.01
CA LYS A 37 -7.86 0.37 4.89
C LYS A 37 -8.99 1.36 5.10
N ASP A 38 -9.50 1.45 6.33
CA ASP A 38 -10.60 2.36 6.67
C ASP A 38 -10.05 3.73 7.09
N LEU A 39 -8.83 3.78 7.63
CA LEU A 39 -8.21 5.00 8.12
C LEU A 39 -7.72 5.91 6.98
N PHE A 40 -7.03 5.34 5.98
CA PHE A 40 -6.44 6.05 4.84
C PHE A 40 -6.82 5.42 3.49
N PRO A 41 -8.12 5.27 3.18
CA PRO A 41 -8.58 4.53 2.00
C PRO A 41 -8.08 5.11 0.68
N ASN A 42 -7.82 6.42 0.62
CA ASN A 42 -7.47 7.13 -0.62
C ASN A 42 -6.01 7.63 -0.65
N LEU A 43 -5.18 7.27 0.33
CA LEU A 43 -3.77 7.66 0.32
C LEU A 43 -3.07 7.03 -0.89
N THR A 44 -2.76 7.87 -1.88
CA THR A 44 -2.27 7.46 -3.20
C THR A 44 -0.78 7.66 -3.36
N VAL A 45 -0.24 8.73 -2.77
CA VAL A 45 1.18 9.12 -2.94
C VAL A 45 1.84 9.48 -1.61
N ILE A 46 3.06 8.99 -1.41
CA ILE A 46 3.98 9.51 -0.39
C ILE A 46 5.22 10.07 -1.10
N ARG A 47 5.41 11.40 -1.10
CA ARG A 47 6.45 12.02 -1.93
C ARG A 47 7.87 11.86 -1.38
N GLY A 48 8.07 11.74 -0.06
CA GLY A 48 9.41 11.56 0.50
C GLY A 48 10.30 12.80 0.40
N SER A 49 9.73 14.01 0.39
CA SER A 49 10.50 15.26 0.39
C SER A 49 11.42 15.35 1.60
N ARG A 50 10.95 14.90 2.76
CA ARG A 50 11.76 14.56 3.93
C ARG A 50 11.53 13.09 4.30
N LEU A 51 12.53 12.47 4.93
CA LEU A 51 12.51 11.06 5.28
C LEU A 51 12.80 10.88 6.77
N PHE A 52 12.30 9.80 7.35
CA PHE A 52 12.76 9.31 8.64
C PHE A 52 13.95 8.39 8.39
N PHE A 53 15.17 8.89 8.64
CA PHE A 53 16.40 8.32 8.06
C PHE A 53 16.32 8.29 6.52
N ASN A 54 16.22 7.12 5.91
CA ASN A 54 16.03 6.92 4.47
C ASN A 54 14.62 6.41 4.11
N TYR A 55 13.70 6.34 5.08
CA TYR A 55 12.38 5.74 4.88
C TYR A 55 11.26 6.78 4.73
N ALA A 56 10.38 6.53 3.75
CA ALA A 56 9.15 7.31 3.52
C ALA A 56 7.90 6.64 4.13
N LEU A 57 7.95 5.33 4.35
CA LEU A 57 6.93 4.58 5.07
C LEU A 57 7.60 3.75 6.17
N VAL A 58 7.18 3.97 7.42
CA VAL A 58 7.67 3.24 8.60
C VAL A 58 6.48 2.66 9.35
N VAL A 59 6.46 1.34 9.51
CA VAL A 59 5.48 0.59 10.31
C VAL A 59 6.25 -0.26 11.31
N PHE A 60 6.30 0.19 12.56
CA PHE A 60 7.19 -0.39 13.56
C PHE A 60 6.45 -0.70 14.86
N GLU A 61 6.59 -1.93 15.35
CA GLU A 61 5.96 -2.39 16.61
C GLU A 61 4.44 -2.10 16.68
N MET A 62 3.74 -2.29 15.57
CA MET A 62 2.29 -2.20 15.47
C MET A 62 1.66 -3.55 15.87
N VAL A 63 1.62 -3.79 17.18
CA VAL A 63 1.35 -5.10 17.79
C VAL A 63 0.03 -5.78 17.40
N HIS A 64 -0.99 -5.02 16.95
CA HIS A 64 -2.30 -5.55 16.57
C HIS A 64 -2.60 -5.39 15.07
N LEU A 65 -1.67 -4.84 14.28
CA LEU A 65 -1.88 -4.60 12.86
C LEU A 65 -1.79 -5.94 12.10
N LYS A 66 -2.86 -6.28 11.38
CA LYS A 66 -3.01 -7.56 10.66
C LYS A 66 -2.71 -7.45 9.18
N GLU A 67 -2.94 -6.29 8.60
CA GLU A 67 -2.72 -5.98 7.20
C GLU A 67 -2.43 -4.48 7.06
N LEU A 68 -1.66 -4.07 6.05
CA LEU A 68 -1.46 -2.64 5.79
C LEU A 68 -2.75 -2.01 5.27
N GLY A 69 -3.39 -2.62 4.27
CA GLY A 69 -4.64 -2.12 3.72
C GLY A 69 -4.55 -0.79 2.97
N LEU A 70 -3.36 -0.32 2.59
CA LEU A 70 -3.17 0.92 1.81
C LEU A 70 -3.47 0.70 0.32
N TYR A 71 -4.68 0.25 0.01
CA TYR A 71 -5.02 -0.27 -1.32
C TYR A 71 -4.99 0.74 -2.46
N SER A 72 -5.02 2.03 -2.15
CA SER A 72 -4.88 3.11 -3.14
C SER A 72 -3.45 3.60 -3.32
N LEU A 73 -2.47 3.12 -2.55
CA LEU A 73 -1.09 3.59 -2.63
C LEU A 73 -0.45 3.13 -3.94
N MET A 74 -0.15 4.10 -4.81
CA MET A 74 0.37 3.88 -6.16
C MET A 74 1.82 4.32 -6.32
N ASN A 75 2.30 5.26 -5.50
CA ASN A 75 3.67 5.75 -5.63
C ASN A 75 4.27 6.21 -4.30
N ILE A 76 5.49 5.75 -4.03
CA ILE A 76 6.40 6.38 -3.08
C ILE A 76 7.52 6.99 -3.91
N THR A 77 7.52 8.32 -4.03
CA THR A 77 8.38 9.02 -5.01
C THR A 77 9.85 9.03 -4.59
N ARG A 78 10.12 9.05 -3.28
CA ARG A 78 11.48 9.05 -2.75
C ARG A 78 11.53 8.35 -1.39
N GLY A 79 12.60 7.61 -1.15
CA GLY A 79 12.84 6.88 0.10
C GLY A 79 12.25 5.48 0.08
N SER A 80 12.63 4.69 1.07
CA SER A 80 12.35 3.25 1.13
C SER A 80 11.25 2.93 2.13
N VAL A 81 10.88 1.65 2.23
CA VAL A 81 9.89 1.13 3.18
C VAL A 81 10.58 0.38 4.32
N ARG A 82 10.19 0.68 5.56
CA ARG A 82 10.58 -0.09 6.75
C ARG A 82 9.35 -0.64 7.45
N ILE A 83 9.21 -1.96 7.48
CA ILE A 83 8.12 -2.67 8.16
C ILE A 83 8.75 -3.72 9.07
N GLU A 84 8.78 -3.45 10.36
CA GLU A 84 9.56 -4.25 11.29
C GLU A 84 8.82 -4.51 12.61
N LYS A 85 8.94 -5.74 13.15
CA LYS A 85 8.43 -6.15 14.47
C LYS A 85 6.92 -6.02 14.60
N ASN A 86 6.17 -6.39 13.57
CA ASN A 86 4.70 -6.39 13.60
C ASN A 86 4.19 -7.84 13.67
N ASN A 87 4.04 -8.34 14.90
CA ASN A 87 3.83 -9.77 15.18
C ASN A 87 2.52 -10.36 14.64
N GLU A 88 1.54 -9.53 14.26
CA GLU A 88 0.27 -9.99 13.66
C GLU A 88 0.14 -9.66 12.17
N LEU A 89 1.15 -9.00 11.56
CA LEU A 89 1.05 -8.43 10.22
C LEU A 89 1.30 -9.47 9.13
N CYS A 90 0.28 -9.68 8.29
CA CYS A 90 0.27 -10.51 7.08
C CYS A 90 0.01 -9.64 5.82
N TYR A 91 -0.26 -10.27 4.66
CA TYR A 91 -0.43 -9.62 3.36
C TYR A 91 0.82 -8.87 2.86
N LEU A 92 2.02 -9.22 3.33
CA LEU A 92 3.25 -8.56 2.87
C LEU A 92 3.77 -9.22 1.60
N ALA A 93 3.75 -10.55 1.52
CA ALA A 93 4.15 -11.30 0.33
C ALA A 93 3.24 -11.04 -0.91
N THR A 94 2.00 -10.61 -0.68
CA THR A 94 1.02 -10.31 -1.74
C THR A 94 1.17 -8.91 -2.33
N ILE A 95 2.05 -8.05 -1.79
CA ILE A 95 2.30 -6.70 -2.31
C ILE A 95 3.56 -6.70 -3.21
N ASP A 96 3.41 -6.24 -4.45
CA ASP A 96 4.53 -5.99 -5.34
C ASP A 96 5.04 -4.55 -5.18
N TRP A 97 6.05 -4.36 -4.32
CA TRP A 97 6.66 -3.06 -4.07
C TRP A 97 7.35 -2.45 -5.29
N SER A 98 7.74 -3.25 -6.30
CA SER A 98 8.34 -2.75 -7.54
C SER A 98 7.35 -1.94 -8.40
N ARG A 99 6.05 -2.00 -8.07
CA ARG A 99 5.00 -1.18 -8.70
C ARG A 99 4.78 0.15 -7.99
N ILE A 100 5.37 0.34 -6.81
CA ILE A 100 5.16 1.50 -5.94
C ILE A 100 6.45 2.33 -5.79
N LEU A 101 7.60 1.67 -5.75
CA LEU A 101 8.93 2.28 -5.65
C LEU A 101 9.75 2.03 -6.91
N ASP A 102 10.61 2.99 -7.28
CA ASP A 102 11.57 2.82 -8.36
C ASP A 102 12.70 1.83 -7.99
N SER A 103 13.07 1.77 -6.70
CA SER A 103 14.02 0.79 -6.17
C SER A 103 13.49 0.18 -4.86
N VAL A 104 13.62 -1.14 -4.74
CA VAL A 104 13.21 -1.91 -3.56
C VAL A 104 14.40 -2.45 -2.77
N GLU A 105 15.63 -2.19 -3.21
CA GLU A 105 16.86 -2.76 -2.63
C GLU A 105 17.06 -2.36 -1.16
N ASP A 106 16.68 -1.13 -0.82
CA ASP A 106 16.81 -0.56 0.52
C ASP A 106 15.58 -0.80 1.42
N ASN A 107 14.59 -1.59 0.96
CA ASN A 107 13.45 -1.95 1.79
C ASN A 107 13.89 -2.87 2.92
N TYR A 108 13.40 -2.59 4.13
CA TYR A 108 13.68 -3.39 5.32
C TYR A 108 12.36 -3.91 5.90
N ILE A 109 11.99 -5.12 5.48
CA ILE A 109 10.72 -5.78 5.85
C ILE A 109 11.07 -7.11 6.51
N VAL A 110 11.08 -7.13 7.85
CA VAL A 110 11.52 -8.31 8.64
C VAL A 110 10.84 -8.36 10.01
N LEU A 111 10.89 -9.51 10.67
CA LEU A 111 10.32 -9.74 12.01
C LEU A 111 8.80 -9.47 12.04
N ASN A 112 8.07 -9.85 10.99
CA ASN A 112 6.62 -9.79 10.92
C ASN A 112 6.05 -11.22 10.92
N LYS A 113 4.72 -11.37 11.07
CA LYS A 113 4.08 -12.70 11.03
C LYS A 113 4.30 -13.43 9.70
N ASP A 114 4.34 -12.66 8.62
CA ASP A 114 4.62 -13.12 7.25
C ASP A 114 5.92 -13.95 7.15
N ASP A 115 6.96 -13.60 7.93
CA ASP A 115 8.26 -14.28 7.90
C ASP A 115 8.22 -15.71 8.48
N ASN A 116 7.19 -16.04 9.27
CA ASN A 116 7.06 -17.34 9.92
C ASN A 116 6.25 -18.36 9.07
N GLU A 117 5.82 -17.99 7.85
CA GLU A 117 4.94 -18.81 6.99
C GLU A 117 3.59 -19.18 7.63
N GLU A 118 3.17 -18.44 8.66
CA GLU A 118 1.90 -18.66 9.37
C GLU A 118 0.72 -17.88 8.75
N CYS A 119 0.99 -17.03 7.75
CA CYS A 119 -0.02 -16.24 7.08
C CYS A 119 -0.75 -17.08 6.01
N GLY A 120 -2.08 -17.18 6.14
CA GLY A 120 -2.96 -17.77 5.14
C GLY A 120 -3.56 -16.69 4.24
N ASP A 121 -2.74 -15.93 3.53
CA ASP A 121 -3.19 -14.82 2.71
C ASP A 121 -4.09 -15.30 1.56
N ILE A 122 -5.31 -14.75 1.49
CA ILE A 122 -6.31 -15.11 0.49
C ILE A 122 -6.72 -13.83 -0.23
N CYS A 123 -6.37 -13.70 -1.50
CA CYS A 123 -6.76 -12.54 -2.30
C CYS A 123 -8.22 -12.64 -2.80
N PRO A 124 -8.82 -11.51 -3.21
CA PRO A 124 -10.15 -11.46 -3.79
C PRO A 124 -10.37 -12.49 -4.91
N GLY A 125 -11.37 -13.35 -4.72
CA GLY A 125 -11.80 -14.35 -5.71
C GLY A 125 -11.32 -15.77 -5.45
N THR A 126 -10.20 -15.95 -4.73
CA THR A 126 -9.55 -17.26 -4.57
C THR A 126 -10.48 -18.30 -3.93
N ALA A 127 -11.28 -17.90 -2.92
CA ALA A 127 -12.26 -18.78 -2.26
C ALA A 127 -13.37 -19.29 -3.22
N LYS A 128 -13.56 -18.64 -4.37
CA LYS A 128 -14.51 -19.03 -5.42
C LYS A 128 -13.80 -19.69 -6.61
N GLY A 129 -12.53 -20.06 -6.47
CA GLY A 129 -11.70 -20.61 -7.54
C GLY A 129 -11.42 -19.60 -8.66
N LYS A 130 -11.42 -18.30 -8.37
CA LYS A 130 -11.16 -17.23 -9.34
C LYS A 130 -9.94 -16.42 -8.95
N THR A 131 -9.23 -15.93 -9.96
CA THR A 131 -8.16 -14.93 -9.80
C THR A 131 -8.70 -13.59 -10.28
N ASN A 132 -9.17 -12.75 -9.36
CA ASN A 132 -9.72 -11.44 -9.71
C ASN A 132 -8.66 -10.33 -9.66
N CYS A 133 -7.55 -10.57 -8.96
CA CYS A 133 -6.47 -9.61 -8.85
C CYS A 133 -5.45 -9.80 -9.96
N PRO A 134 -4.80 -8.71 -10.41
CA PRO A 134 -3.65 -8.84 -11.29
C PRO A 134 -2.55 -9.64 -10.59
N ALA A 135 -1.89 -10.52 -11.34
CA ALA A 135 -0.73 -11.25 -10.86
C ALA A 135 0.54 -10.64 -11.47
N THR A 136 1.62 -10.60 -10.69
CA THR A 136 2.95 -10.24 -11.21
C THR A 136 3.95 -11.33 -10.84
N VAL A 137 5.06 -11.38 -11.58
CA VAL A 137 6.11 -12.36 -11.35
C VAL A 137 7.14 -11.80 -10.38
N ILE A 138 7.35 -12.46 -9.24
CA ILE A 138 8.46 -12.20 -8.32
C ILE A 138 9.24 -13.51 -8.19
N ASN A 139 10.56 -13.47 -8.38
CA ASN A 139 11.44 -14.65 -8.31
C ASN A 139 10.98 -15.83 -9.17
N GLY A 140 10.37 -15.56 -10.33
CA GLY A 140 9.88 -16.59 -11.26
C GLY A 140 8.51 -17.18 -10.90
N GLN A 141 7.88 -16.76 -9.80
CA GLN A 141 6.56 -17.22 -9.37
C GLN A 141 5.48 -16.18 -9.67
N PHE A 142 4.37 -16.63 -10.25
CA PHE A 142 3.17 -15.82 -10.40
C PHE A 142 2.44 -15.74 -9.07
N VAL A 143 2.30 -14.52 -8.54
CA VAL A 143 1.62 -14.26 -7.28
C VAL A 143 0.53 -13.22 -7.53
N GLU A 144 -0.70 -13.52 -7.08
CA GLU A 144 -1.81 -12.57 -7.09
C GLU A 144 -1.50 -11.39 -6.16
N ARG A 145 -1.81 -10.17 -6.62
CA ARG A 145 -1.47 -8.96 -5.88
C ARG A 145 -2.67 -8.37 -5.18
N CYS A 146 -2.63 -8.35 -3.85
CA CYS A 146 -3.66 -7.78 -3.02
C CYS A 146 -3.10 -7.12 -1.77
N TRP A 147 -3.86 -6.19 -1.22
CA TRP A 147 -3.54 -5.51 0.04
C TRP A 147 -4.27 -6.11 1.24
N THR A 148 -5.41 -6.75 0.95
CA THR A 148 -6.34 -7.38 1.91
C THR A 148 -7.12 -8.46 1.16
N HIS A 149 -7.89 -9.28 1.88
CA HIS A 149 -8.84 -10.22 1.28
C HIS A 149 -9.93 -9.58 0.38
N GLY A 150 -10.16 -8.27 0.51
CA GLY A 150 -11.20 -7.53 -0.20
C GLY A 150 -10.68 -6.55 -1.27
N HIS A 151 -9.36 -6.31 -1.33
CA HIS A 151 -8.79 -5.26 -2.18
C HIS A 151 -7.55 -5.75 -2.91
N CYS A 152 -7.61 -5.75 -4.25
CA CYS A 152 -6.45 -6.02 -5.10
C CYS A 152 -5.46 -4.85 -5.08
N GLN A 153 -4.19 -5.15 -5.35
CA GLN A 153 -3.22 -4.11 -5.71
C GLN A 153 -3.48 -3.69 -7.15
N LYS A 154 -3.66 -2.40 -7.37
CA LYS A 154 -3.80 -1.86 -8.72
C LYS A 154 -2.45 -1.94 -9.45
N VAL A 155 -2.45 -2.53 -10.64
CA VAL A 155 -1.26 -2.64 -11.49
C VAL A 155 -1.60 -2.02 -12.84
N CYS A 156 -0.87 -0.96 -13.20
CA CYS A 156 -1.04 -0.29 -14.49
C CYS A 156 -0.09 -0.87 -15.56
N PRO A 157 -0.45 -0.76 -16.85
CA PRO A 157 0.47 -1.05 -17.94
C PRO A 157 1.78 -0.28 -17.79
N THR A 158 2.90 -0.90 -18.17
CA THR A 158 4.25 -0.31 -18.04
C THR A 158 4.40 1.01 -18.80
N VAL A 159 3.66 1.18 -19.91
CA VAL A 159 3.61 2.42 -20.69
C VAL A 159 3.10 3.62 -19.90
N CYS A 160 2.29 3.40 -18.86
CA CYS A 160 1.76 4.47 -18.02
C CYS A 160 2.76 4.97 -16.97
N LYS A 161 3.89 4.27 -16.77
CA LYS A 161 4.93 4.60 -15.79
C LYS A 161 4.30 4.88 -14.40
N SER A 162 4.73 5.95 -13.73
CA SER A 162 4.20 6.41 -12.45
C SER A 162 2.94 7.28 -12.58
N HIS A 163 2.49 7.63 -13.80
CA HIS A 163 1.31 8.49 -13.99
C HIS A 163 0.01 7.83 -13.54
N GLY A 164 -0.01 6.49 -13.53
CA GLY A 164 -1.19 5.71 -13.21
C GLY A 164 -2.09 5.46 -14.41
N CYS A 165 -3.22 4.82 -14.14
CA CYS A 165 -4.19 4.42 -15.15
C CYS A 165 -5.60 4.42 -14.55
N THR A 166 -6.63 4.45 -15.38
CA THR A 166 -8.03 4.25 -14.97
C THR A 166 -8.30 2.78 -14.63
N ALA A 167 -9.53 2.45 -14.21
CA ALA A 167 -9.93 1.07 -13.93
C ALA A 167 -9.81 0.15 -15.16
N ASP A 168 -10.00 0.69 -16.36
CA ASP A 168 -9.88 -0.02 -17.64
C ASP A 168 -8.43 -0.09 -18.14
N GLY A 169 -7.46 0.39 -17.35
CA GLY A 169 -6.04 0.36 -17.69
C GLY A 169 -5.57 1.43 -18.67
N LEU A 170 -6.42 2.43 -18.98
CA LEU A 170 -6.03 3.56 -19.84
C LEU A 170 -5.14 4.53 -19.06
N CYS A 171 -4.01 4.92 -19.62
CA CYS A 171 -3.02 5.76 -18.94
C CYS A 171 -3.56 7.15 -18.60
N CYS A 172 -3.15 7.65 -17.43
CA CYS A 172 -3.35 9.03 -17.04
C CYS A 172 -2.41 9.97 -17.80
N HIS A 173 -2.70 11.26 -17.77
CA HIS A 173 -1.84 12.29 -18.37
C HIS A 173 -0.44 12.31 -17.72
N SER A 174 0.58 12.78 -18.45
CA SER A 174 1.97 12.81 -17.96
C SER A 174 2.21 13.71 -16.75
N GLU A 175 1.31 14.66 -16.50
CA GLU A 175 1.32 15.52 -15.30
C GLU A 175 0.67 14.86 -14.08
N CYS A 176 0.04 13.69 -14.25
CA CYS A 176 -0.53 12.94 -13.13
C CYS A 176 0.53 12.09 -12.41
N LEU A 177 0.21 11.72 -11.18
CA LEU A 177 0.96 10.76 -10.37
C LEU A 177 -0.01 9.77 -9.71
N GLY A 178 0.17 8.49 -10.00
CA GLY A 178 -0.54 7.36 -9.39
C GLY A 178 -1.95 7.08 -9.91
N ASN A 179 -2.81 8.10 -10.08
CA ASN A 179 -4.21 7.88 -10.49
C ASN A 179 -4.87 9.10 -11.16
N CYS A 180 -5.94 8.84 -11.91
CA CYS A 180 -6.79 9.84 -12.55
C CYS A 180 -8.23 9.34 -12.68
N SER A 181 -9.19 10.27 -12.81
CA SER A 181 -10.60 9.93 -13.08
C SER A 181 -10.90 9.74 -14.56
N GLU A 182 -10.13 10.39 -15.44
CA GLU A 182 -10.24 10.28 -16.90
C GLU A 182 -8.85 10.12 -17.51
N PRO A 183 -8.70 9.35 -18.60
CA PRO A 183 -7.41 9.13 -19.24
C PRO A 183 -6.93 10.39 -19.95
N ASP A 184 -5.60 10.60 -19.97
CA ASP A 184 -4.91 11.66 -20.71
C ASP A 184 -5.44 13.11 -20.50
N ASP A 185 -6.03 13.42 -19.33
CA ASP A 185 -6.44 14.79 -18.96
C ASP A 185 -5.74 15.27 -17.68
N PRO A 186 -4.91 16.34 -17.72
CA PRO A 186 -4.21 16.86 -16.54
C PRO A 186 -5.15 17.46 -15.47
N THR A 187 -6.37 17.85 -15.83
CA THR A 187 -7.36 18.38 -14.88
C THR A 187 -8.07 17.29 -14.09
N LYS A 188 -7.83 16.02 -14.45
CA LYS A 188 -8.49 14.83 -13.91
C LYS A 188 -7.56 13.95 -13.09
N CYS A 189 -6.36 14.44 -12.79
CA CYS A 189 -5.42 13.75 -11.92
C CYS A 189 -5.93 13.70 -10.47
N GLY A 190 -5.79 12.54 -9.81
CA GLY A 190 -5.99 12.46 -8.36
C GLY A 190 -4.88 13.18 -7.60
N VAL A 191 -3.66 13.10 -8.15
CA VAL A 191 -2.47 13.81 -7.69
C VAL A 191 -1.71 14.33 -8.90
N LEU A 192 -1.29 15.59 -8.85
CA LEU A 192 -0.38 16.19 -9.83
C LEU A 192 1.09 15.98 -9.43
N PHE A 193 1.95 15.85 -10.45
CA PHE A 193 3.38 15.67 -10.29
C PHE A 193 4.05 16.87 -9.58
#